data_AF-I0FE46-F1
#
_entry.id   AF-I0FE46-F1
#
_cell.length_a   1.000
_cell.length_b   1.000
_cell.length_c   1.000
_cell.angle_alpha   90.00
_cell.angle_beta   90.00
_cell.angle_gamma   90.00
#
_symmetry.space_group_name_H-M   'P 1'
#
loop_
_entity.id
_entity.type
_entity.pdbx_description
1 polymer ?
#
loop_
_entity_poly.entity_id
_entity_poly.type
_entity_poly.pdbx_seq_one_letter_code
_entity_poly.pdbx_strand_id
1 'polypeptide(L)'
;MIDTLRKIFWRTVYAVIVEYNGNEIFSVANLAKIKSMGNVDNLNEISVMLIDMYNKFKDIMKLIKYVINDVAKLDVKYLIIKGLGPIIKLNCIYEQKCAIDRADVLGIGIKMCQLKNDLINLRTRIKDKVFKIIYPDK
;
A
#
# COMPACT_ATOMS: atom_id res chain seq x y z
N MET A 1 7.09 7.50 -15.41
CA MET A 1 7.49 6.26 -14.70
C MET A 1 7.94 6.54 -13.27
N ILE A 2 8.98 7.37 -13.07
CA ILE A 2 9.45 7.79 -11.73
C ILE A 2 8.33 8.42 -10.89
N ASP A 3 7.48 9.27 -11.50
CA ASP A 3 6.35 9.87 -10.80
C ASP A 3 5.30 8.86 -10.31
N THR A 4 5.08 7.77 -11.03
CA THR A 4 4.12 6.73 -10.64
C THR A 4 4.66 5.96 -9.43
N LEU A 5 5.95 5.62 -9.43
CA LEU A 5 6.62 4.95 -8.32
C LEU A 5 6.68 5.82 -7.08
N ARG A 6 7.01 7.10 -7.27
CA ARG A 6 6.98 8.12 -6.21
C ARG A 6 5.58 8.25 -5.64
N LYS A 7 4.53 8.26 -6.47
CA LYS A 7 3.13 8.29 -6.03
C LYS A 7 2.75 7.05 -5.23
N ILE A 8 3.21 5.85 -5.61
CA ILE A 8 2.96 4.62 -4.86
C ILE A 8 3.60 4.73 -3.46
N PHE A 9 4.89 5.05 -3.40
CA PHE A 9 5.62 5.22 -2.14
C PHE A 9 4.95 6.26 -1.21
N TRP A 10 4.75 7.47 -1.72
CA TRP A 10 4.18 8.55 -0.92
C TRP A 10 2.73 8.27 -0.54
N ARG A 11 1.90 7.71 -1.42
CA ARG A 11 0.51 7.42 -1.07
C ARG A 11 0.41 6.32 -0.02
N THR A 12 1.28 5.30 -0.03
CA THR A 12 1.25 4.26 1.00
C THR A 12 1.68 4.80 2.36
N VAL A 13 2.81 5.51 2.43
CA VAL A 13 3.29 6.13 3.68
C VAL A 13 2.29 7.18 4.18
N TYR A 14 1.82 8.05 3.29
CA TYR A 14 0.82 9.07 3.60
C TYR A 14 -0.51 8.44 3.99
N ALA A 15 -0.92 7.30 3.44
CA ALA A 15 -2.17 6.64 3.80
C ALA A 15 -2.16 6.05 5.23
N VAL A 16 -0.99 5.68 5.74
CA VAL A 16 -0.79 5.18 7.11
C VAL A 16 -0.81 6.31 8.12
N ILE A 17 -0.09 7.38 7.81
CA ILE A 17 0.10 8.50 8.73
C ILE A 17 -1.09 9.46 8.64
N VAL A 18 -1.65 9.66 7.44
CA VAL A 18 -2.70 10.63 7.11
C VAL A 18 -3.93 9.94 6.51
N GLU A 19 -5.10 10.30 7.02
CA GLU A 19 -6.37 9.97 6.41
C GLU A 19 -6.48 10.66 5.03
N TYR A 20 -7.12 9.98 4.08
CA TYR A 20 -7.48 10.63 2.83
C TYR A 20 -8.48 11.75 3.18
N ASN A 21 -8.12 13.01 2.92
CA ASN A 21 -8.77 14.26 3.39
C ASN A 21 -8.21 14.90 4.68
N GLY A 22 -7.00 14.53 5.11
CA GLY A 22 -6.08 15.51 5.72
C GLY A 22 -5.79 15.40 7.22
N ASN A 23 -6.34 14.42 7.95
CA ASN A 23 -6.05 14.26 9.38
C ASN A 23 -5.13 13.08 9.66
N GLU A 24 -4.09 13.30 10.45
CA GLU A 24 -3.13 12.24 10.79
C GLU A 24 -3.68 11.24 11.82
N ILE A 25 -3.69 9.96 11.46
CA ILE A 25 -4.07 8.85 12.36
C ILE A 25 -3.11 8.82 13.56
N PHE A 26 -1.81 8.95 13.29
CA PHE A 26 -0.75 8.99 14.31
C PHE A 26 -0.33 10.43 14.67
N SER A 27 -1.29 11.35 14.78
CA SER A 27 -1.01 12.70 15.29
C SER A 27 -0.47 12.66 16.73
N VAL A 28 0.25 13.72 17.14
CA VAL A 28 0.79 13.86 18.50
C VAL A 28 -0.30 13.68 19.57
N ALA A 29 -1.50 14.23 19.34
CA ALA A 29 -2.63 14.11 20.26
C ALA A 29 -3.12 12.66 20.38
N ASN A 30 -3.23 11.96 19.25
CA ASN A 30 -3.65 10.56 19.21
C ASN A 30 -2.62 9.65 19.88
N LEU A 31 -1.34 9.86 19.61
CA LEU A 31 -0.25 9.13 20.25
C LEU A 31 -0.22 9.36 21.77
N ALA A 32 -0.45 10.59 22.23
CA ALA A 32 -0.53 10.91 23.66
C ALA A 32 -1.71 10.19 24.34
N LYS A 33 -2.88 10.16 23.69
CA LYS A 33 -4.04 9.40 24.18
C LYS A 33 -3.76 7.91 24.25
N ILE A 34 -3.23 7.32 23.18
CA ILE A 34 -2.87 5.89 23.14
C ILE A 34 -1.87 5.56 24.27
N LYS A 35 -0.84 6.39 24.46
CA LYS A 35 0.13 6.23 25.55
C LYS A 35 -0.54 6.26 26.93
N SER A 36 -1.51 7.16 27.13
CA SER A 36 -2.21 7.33 28.41
C SER A 36 -3.09 6.14 28.81
N MET A 37 -3.53 5.33 27.84
CA MET A 37 -4.41 4.18 28.11
C MET A 37 -3.68 2.95 28.66
N GLY A 38 -2.34 2.91 28.58
CA GLY A 38 -1.53 1.80 29.12
C GLY A 38 -1.79 0.42 28.48
N ASN A 39 -2.59 0.35 27.41
CA ASN A 39 -2.96 -0.91 26.77
C ASN A 39 -1.92 -1.31 25.70
N VAL A 40 -0.93 -2.07 26.15
CA VAL A 40 0.22 -2.52 25.34
C VAL A 40 -0.19 -3.53 24.26
N ASP A 41 -1.23 -4.34 24.49
CA ASP A 41 -1.68 -5.34 23.53
C ASP A 41 -2.21 -4.71 22.23
N ASN A 42 -3.00 -3.65 22.37
CA ASN A 42 -3.47 -2.88 21.22
C ASN A 42 -2.33 -2.24 20.41
N LEU A 43 -1.28 -1.77 21.09
CA LEU A 43 -0.08 -1.22 20.45
C LEU A 43 0.74 -2.30 19.74
N ASN A 44 0.88 -3.48 20.35
CA ASN A 44 1.54 -4.63 19.75
C ASN A 44 0.82 -5.09 18.48
N GLU A 45 -0.50 -5.17 18.51
CA GLU A 45 -1.29 -5.50 17.32
C GLU A 45 -1.10 -4.47 16.20
N ILE A 46 -1.14 -3.17 16.51
CA ILE A 46 -0.88 -2.11 15.53
C ILE A 46 0.54 -2.24 14.95
N SER A 47 1.54 -2.51 15.80
CA SER A 47 2.92 -2.75 15.39
C SER A 47 3.02 -3.91 14.40
N VAL A 48 2.37 -5.05 14.68
CA VAL A 48 2.31 -6.21 13.77
C VAL A 48 1.66 -5.85 12.43
N MET A 49 0.55 -5.08 12.45
CA MET A 49 -0.09 -4.64 11.21
C MET A 49 0.78 -3.69 10.39
N LEU A 50 1.55 -2.80 11.04
CA LEU A 50 2.50 -1.92 10.37
C LEU A 50 3.67 -2.70 9.76
N ILE A 51 4.16 -3.74 10.44
CA ILE A 51 5.19 -4.65 9.92
C ILE A 51 4.67 -5.41 8.69
N ASP A 52 3.44 -5.94 8.74
CA ASP A 52 2.83 -6.60 7.58
C ASP A 52 2.71 -5.65 6.39
N MET A 53 2.31 -4.40 6.65
CA MET A 53 2.24 -3.38 5.61
C MET A 53 3.60 -3.08 4.99
N TYR A 54 4.65 -2.95 5.81
CA TYR A 54 6.02 -2.79 5.34
C TYR A 54 6.46 -3.96 4.45
N ASN A 55 6.17 -5.19 4.87
CA ASN A 55 6.53 -6.39 4.12
C ASN A 55 5.82 -6.45 2.76
N LYS A 56 4.51 -6.18 2.72
CA LYS A 56 3.75 -6.13 1.48
C LYS A 56 4.24 -5.03 0.54
N PHE A 57 4.57 -3.86 1.09
CA PHE A 57 5.17 -2.79 0.29
C PHE A 57 6.52 -3.21 -0.31
N LYS A 58 7.38 -3.85 0.49
CA LYS A 58 8.66 -4.41 0.02
C LYS A 58 8.45 -5.41 -1.11
N ASP A 59 7.42 -6.24 -1.05
CA ASP A 59 7.11 -7.20 -2.12
C ASP A 59 6.60 -6.53 -3.40
N ILE A 60 5.77 -5.49 -3.30
CA ILE A 60 5.39 -4.65 -4.44
C ILE A 60 6.65 -4.05 -5.09
N MET A 61 7.59 -3.54 -4.30
CA MET A 61 8.84 -2.96 -4.81
C MET A 61 9.71 -4.00 -5.54
N LYS A 62 9.76 -5.24 -5.05
CA LYS A 62 10.44 -6.34 -5.76
C LYS A 62 9.78 -6.61 -7.12
N LEU A 63 8.45 -6.64 -7.18
CA LEU A 63 7.71 -6.85 -8.43
C LEU A 63 7.92 -5.71 -9.41
N ILE A 64 7.92 -4.45 -8.95
CA ILE A 64 8.26 -3.28 -9.76
C ILE A 64 9.66 -3.42 -10.35
N LYS A 65 10.65 -3.73 -9.51
CA LYS A 65 12.03 -3.92 -9.96
C LYS A 65 12.12 -5.03 -11.01
N TYR A 66 11.43 -6.14 -10.79
CA TYR A 66 11.37 -7.24 -11.76
C TYR A 66 10.81 -6.77 -13.11
N VAL A 67 9.67 -6.09 -13.10
CA VAL A 67 9.02 -5.57 -14.33
C VAL A 67 9.95 -4.61 -15.07
N ILE A 68 10.59 -3.68 -14.35
CA ILE A 68 11.53 -2.72 -14.95
C ILE A 68 12.73 -3.46 -15.57
N ASN A 69 13.32 -4.41 -14.85
CA ASN A 69 14.46 -5.18 -15.34
C ASN A 69 14.10 -6.02 -16.57
N ASP A 70 12.89 -6.55 -16.63
CA ASP A 70 12.44 -7.35 -17.76
C ASP A 70 12.18 -6.49 -18.98
N VAL A 71 11.50 -5.36 -18.78
CA VAL A 71 11.24 -4.37 -19.82
C VAL A 71 12.53 -3.75 -20.37
N ALA A 72 13.55 -3.55 -19.54
CA ALA A 72 14.83 -2.95 -19.94
C ALA A 72 15.61 -3.79 -20.97
N LYS A 73 15.25 -5.08 -21.15
CA LYS A 73 15.83 -5.97 -22.17
C LYS A 73 15.19 -5.78 -23.55
N LEU A 74 14.09 -5.04 -23.64
CA LEU A 74 13.31 -4.85 -24.85
C LEU A 74 13.77 -3.58 -25.56
N ASP A 75 13.82 -3.63 -26.89
CA ASP A 75 14.16 -2.51 -27.79
C ASP A 75 12.93 -1.94 -28.51
N VAL A 76 11.83 -2.69 -28.55
CA VAL A 76 10.60 -2.26 -29.22
C VAL A 76 9.66 -1.50 -28.28
N LYS A 77 9.39 -0.23 -28.62
CA LYS A 77 8.55 0.70 -27.84
C LYS A 77 7.19 0.12 -27.42
N TYR A 78 6.48 -0.59 -28.30
CA TYR A 78 5.17 -1.14 -27.94
C TYR A 78 5.27 -2.28 -26.91
N LEU A 79 6.33 -3.10 -26.99
CA LEU A 79 6.58 -4.18 -26.02
C LEU A 79 6.96 -3.61 -24.66
N ILE A 80 7.76 -2.55 -24.65
CA ILE A 80 8.10 -1.80 -23.44
C ILE A 80 6.83 -1.28 -22.75
N ILE A 81 5.94 -0.61 -23.49
CA ILE A 81 4.69 -0.09 -22.93
C ILE A 81 3.80 -1.22 -22.40
N LYS A 82 3.68 -2.33 -23.14
CA LYS A 82 2.90 -3.49 -22.73
C LYS A 82 3.48 -4.12 -21.46
N GLY A 83 4.80 -4.29 -21.38
CA GLY A 83 5.50 -4.86 -20.24
C GLY A 83 5.44 -3.99 -18.98
N LEU A 84 5.36 -2.65 -19.12
CA LEU A 84 5.12 -1.73 -18.00
C LEU A 84 3.64 -1.66 -17.57
N GLY A 85 2.74 -2.28 -18.32
CA GLY A 85 1.30 -2.31 -18.06
C GLY A 85 0.92 -2.66 -16.60
N PRO A 86 1.51 -3.70 -15.98
CA PRO A 86 1.28 -4.05 -14.57
C PRO A 86 1.51 -2.89 -13.59
N ILE A 87 2.45 -1.99 -13.86
CA ILE A 87 2.73 -0.83 -13.01
C ILE A 87 1.78 0.32 -13.34
N ILE A 88 1.62 0.62 -14.64
CA ILE A 88 0.88 1.81 -15.11
C ILE A 88 -0.62 1.69 -14.80
N LYS A 89 -1.18 0.48 -14.84
CA LYS A 89 -2.62 0.24 -14.64
C LYS A 89 -3.02 0.14 -13.16
N LEU A 90 -2.09 0.26 -12.21
CA LEU A 90 -2.41 0.21 -10.78
C LEU A 90 -3.04 1.52 -10.32
N ASN A 91 -4.31 1.46 -9.91
CA ASN A 91 -4.97 2.52 -9.17
C ASN A 91 -4.42 2.55 -7.74
N CYS A 92 -3.61 3.56 -7.45
CA CYS A 92 -2.90 3.67 -6.17
C CYS A 92 -3.77 4.21 -5.01
N ILE A 93 -5.04 4.57 -5.24
CA ILE A 93 -5.90 5.21 -4.23
C ILE A 93 -6.95 4.24 -3.71
N TYR A 94 -7.65 3.59 -4.63
CA TYR A 94 -8.81 2.77 -4.29
C TYR A 94 -8.52 1.30 -4.55
N GLU A 95 -9.25 0.44 -3.85
CA GLU A 95 -9.34 -0.96 -4.24
C GLU A 95 -9.76 -1.06 -5.70
N GLN A 96 -9.18 -2.03 -6.39
CA GLN A 96 -9.54 -2.29 -7.77
C GLN A 96 -9.77 -3.78 -7.94
N LYS A 97 -10.67 -4.14 -8.86
CA LYS A 97 -10.77 -5.53 -9.30
C LYS A 97 -9.46 -5.92 -9.95
N CYS A 98 -8.83 -6.98 -9.44
CA CYS A 98 -7.63 -7.54 -10.04
C CYS A 98 -8.02 -8.37 -11.25
N ALA A 99 -8.19 -7.70 -12.39
CA ALA A 99 -8.56 -8.34 -13.63
C ALA A 99 -7.39 -9.13 -14.21
N ILE A 100 -7.70 -10.31 -14.76
CA ILE A 100 -6.77 -11.10 -15.56
C ILE A 100 -6.70 -10.44 -16.94
N ASP A 101 -5.69 -9.61 -17.16
CA ASP A 101 -5.36 -9.16 -18.51
C ASP A 101 -4.65 -10.32 -19.21
N ARG A 102 -5.04 -10.66 -20.45
CA ARG A 102 -4.35 -11.67 -21.27
C ARG A 102 -2.87 -11.31 -21.51
N ALA A 103 -2.50 -10.05 -21.28
CA ALA A 103 -1.12 -9.60 -21.31
C ALA A 103 -0.30 -9.92 -20.04
N ASP A 104 -0.92 -10.36 -18.93
CA ASP A 104 -0.24 -10.67 -17.67
C ASP A 104 0.24 -12.13 -17.62
N VAL A 105 1.11 -12.49 -18.56
CA VAL A 105 1.57 -13.88 -18.80
C VAL A 105 2.24 -14.50 -17.56
N LEU A 106 2.81 -13.69 -16.67
CA LEU A 106 3.48 -14.13 -15.44
C LEU A 106 2.63 -13.91 -14.16
N GLY A 107 1.39 -13.43 -14.31
CA GLY A 107 0.51 -13.10 -13.19
C GLY A 107 1.05 -11.98 -12.27
N ILE A 108 1.97 -11.16 -12.77
CA ILE A 108 2.62 -10.10 -11.99
C ILE A 108 1.64 -8.96 -11.74
N GLY A 109 0.88 -8.56 -12.75
CA GLY A 109 -0.16 -7.53 -12.60
C GLY A 109 -1.21 -7.92 -11.58
N ILE A 110 -1.65 -9.18 -11.58
CA ILE A 110 -2.58 -9.73 -10.59
C ILE A 110 -1.96 -9.68 -9.19
N LYS A 111 -0.74 -10.20 -9.00
CA LYS A 111 -0.04 -10.20 -7.71
C LYS A 111 0.16 -8.78 -7.17
N MET A 112 0.59 -7.84 -8.01
CA MET A 112 0.77 -6.44 -7.63
C MET A 112 -0.57 -5.80 -7.23
N CYS A 113 -1.64 -6.10 -7.96
CA CYS A 113 -2.98 -5.62 -7.63
C CYS A 113 -3.48 -6.14 -6.27
N GLN A 114 -3.30 -7.45 -6.02
CA GLN A 114 -3.69 -8.09 -4.76
C GLN A 114 -2.92 -7.49 -3.59
N LEU A 115 -1.59 -7.42 -3.68
CA LEU A 115 -0.75 -6.80 -2.65
C LEU A 115 -1.16 -5.34 -2.41
N LYS A 116 -1.52 -4.59 -3.45
CA LYS A 116 -2.01 -3.22 -3.30
C LYS A 116 -3.34 -3.17 -2.56
N ASN A 117 -4.30 -4.04 -2.88
CA ASN A 117 -5.58 -4.09 -2.17
C ASN A 117 -5.37 -4.50 -0.70
N ASP A 118 -4.46 -5.46 -0.43
CA ASP A 118 -4.07 -5.81 0.94
C ASP A 118 -3.52 -4.62 1.71
N LEU A 119 -2.67 -3.78 1.08
CA LEU A 119 -2.17 -2.56 1.70
C LEU A 119 -3.30 -1.59 2.06
N ILE A 120 -4.28 -1.42 1.18
CA ILE A 120 -5.46 -0.58 1.45
C ILE A 120 -6.27 -1.15 2.63
N ASN A 121 -6.49 -2.47 2.65
CA ASN A 121 -7.21 -3.15 3.72
C ASN A 121 -6.49 -3.04 5.08
N LEU A 122 -5.17 -3.26 5.12
CA LEU A 122 -4.37 -3.09 6.34
C LEU A 122 -4.45 -1.65 6.85
N ARG A 123 -4.37 -0.68 5.94
CA ARG A 123 -4.51 0.74 6.29
C ARG A 123 -5.87 1.04 6.91
N THR A 124 -6.97 0.54 6.33
CA THR A 124 -8.31 0.67 6.91
C THR A 124 -8.39 0.03 8.29
N ARG A 125 -7.87 -1.19 8.46
CA ARG A 125 -7.88 -1.89 9.75
C ARG A 125 -7.08 -1.18 10.84
N ILE A 126 -5.89 -0.66 10.51
CA ILE A 126 -5.09 0.14 11.44
C ILE A 126 -5.84 1.39 11.84
N LYS A 127 -6.45 2.09 10.87
CA LYS A 127 -7.27 3.27 11.13
C LYS A 127 -8.39 2.93 12.12
N ASP A 128 -9.20 1.93 11.82
CA ASP A 128 -10.35 1.56 12.64
C ASP A 128 -9.91 1.13 14.05
N LYS A 129 -8.78 0.41 14.16
CA LYS A 129 -8.21 0.03 15.46
C LYS A 129 -7.77 1.26 16.25
N VAL A 130 -7.03 2.18 15.63
CA VAL A 130 -6.57 3.43 16.26
C VAL A 130 -7.77 4.29 16.69
N PHE A 131 -8.79 4.42 15.84
CA PHE A 131 -10.02 5.15 16.17
C PHE A 131 -10.75 4.55 17.37
N LYS A 132 -10.93 3.21 17.41
CA LYS A 132 -11.55 2.53 18.55
C LYS A 132 -10.77 2.72 19.85
N ILE A 133 -9.44 2.81 19.78
CA ILE A 133 -8.61 3.09 20.96
C ILE A 133 -8.86 4.52 21.44
N ILE A 134 -8.84 5.50 20.54
CA ILE A 134 -8.94 6.92 20.91
C ILE A 134 -10.37 7.32 21.31
N TYR A 135 -11.37 6.65 20.74
CA TYR A 135 -12.80 6.94 20.90
C TYR A 135 -13.58 5.65 21.18
N PRO A 136 -13.37 5.00 22.35
CA PRO A 136 -13.98 3.71 22.65
C PRO A 136 -15.52 3.75 22.74
N ASP A 137 -16.09 4.92 22.98
CA ASP A 137 -17.53 5.14 23.13
C ASP A 137 -18.23 5.55 21.81
N LYS A 138 -17.52 5.53 20.68
CA LYS A 138 -18.06 5.80 19.33
C LYS A 138 -17.87 4.61 18.40
#